data_AF-A0A2S6N1R8-F1
#
_entry.id   AF-A0A2S6N1R8-F1
#
_cell.length_a   1.000
_cell.length_b   1.000
_cell.length_c   1.000
_cell.angle_alpha   90.00
_cell.angle_beta   90.00
_cell.angle_gamma   90.00
#
_symmetry.space_group_name_H-M   'P 1'
#
loop_
_entity.id
_entity.type
_entity.pdbx_description
1 polymer ?
#
loop_
_entity_poly.entity_id
_entity_poly.type
_entity_poly.pdbx_seq_one_letter_code
_entity_poly.pdbx_strand_id
1 'polypeptide(L)'
;MQLRRATILSPTGLSFEIPDLLMVQAWADFHGLRMEVELDAGTDAEEYEELIGLYYGTSQYRRWMIWRSCDGIVVQPMMGRPMLFDTMAVALEVLIPARD
;
A
#
# COMPACT_ATOMS: atom_id res chain seq x y z
N MET A 1 32.38 -20.82 0.40
CA MET A 1 31.79 -19.48 0.62
C MET A 1 30.40 -19.69 1.21
N GLN A 2 30.28 -19.71 2.54
CA GLN A 2 28.99 -19.85 3.22
C GLN A 2 28.31 -18.47 3.18
N LEU A 3 27.25 -18.35 2.40
CA LEU A 3 26.33 -17.22 2.51
C LEU A 3 25.75 -17.27 3.94
N ARG A 4 25.89 -16.17 4.68
CA ARG A 4 25.23 -16.03 5.97
C ARG A 4 23.75 -16.34 5.75
N ARG A 5 23.17 -17.22 6.57
CA ARG A 5 21.72 -17.29 6.73
C ARG A 5 21.29 -15.89 7.19
N ALA A 6 20.88 -15.04 6.25
CA ALA A 6 19.99 -13.96 6.60
C ALA A 6 18.80 -14.64 7.27
N THR A 7 18.48 -14.22 8.48
CA THR A 7 17.19 -14.54 9.07
C THR A 7 16.17 -14.10 8.03
N ILE A 8 15.48 -15.04 7.39
CA ILE A 8 14.46 -14.72 6.40
C ILE A 8 13.35 -14.06 7.23
N LEU A 9 13.33 -12.73 7.25
CA LEU A 9 12.22 -11.98 7.80
C LEU A 9 11.04 -12.27 6.86
N SER A 10 9.89 -12.63 7.41
CA SER A 10 8.68 -12.67 6.60
C SER A 10 8.39 -11.25 6.11
N PRO A 11 8.07 -11.06 4.83
CA PRO A 11 7.79 -9.72 4.32
C PRO A 11 6.62 -9.11 5.09
N THR A 12 6.77 -7.84 5.44
CA THR A 12 5.76 -7.03 6.14
C THR A 12 4.53 -6.82 5.24
N GLY A 13 4.74 -6.72 3.93
CA GLY A 13 3.70 -6.65 2.91
C GLY A 13 3.66 -7.89 2.04
N LEU A 14 2.50 -8.50 1.90
CA LEU A 14 2.21 -9.60 0.99
C LEU A 14 1.59 -9.09 -0.31
N SER A 15 1.63 -9.92 -1.34
CA SER A 15 0.91 -9.70 -2.60
C SER A 15 -0.60 -9.53 -2.40
N PHE A 16 -1.21 -8.61 -3.15
CA PHE A 16 -2.65 -8.38 -3.15
C PHE A 16 -3.39 -9.41 -4.01
N GLU A 17 -4.66 -9.63 -3.69
CA GLU A 17 -5.55 -10.33 -4.60
C GLU A 17 -5.91 -9.40 -5.77
N ILE A 18 -5.96 -9.94 -7.00
CA ILE A 18 -6.29 -9.15 -8.20
C ILE A 18 -7.57 -8.31 -8.06
N PRO A 19 -8.67 -8.81 -7.46
CA PRO A 19 -9.87 -8.00 -7.24
C PRO A 19 -9.63 -6.74 -6.40
N ASP A 20 -8.75 -6.81 -5.40
CA ASP A 20 -8.41 -5.65 -4.57
C ASP A 20 -7.64 -4.61 -5.39
N LEU A 21 -6.69 -5.04 -6.23
CA LEU A 21 -5.95 -4.13 -7.13
C LEU A 21 -6.90 -3.40 -8.09
N LEU A 22 -7.83 -4.13 -8.70
CA LEU A 22 -8.84 -3.53 -9.61
C LEU A 22 -9.76 -2.56 -8.88
N MET A 23 -10.15 -2.89 -7.65
CA MET A 23 -11.01 -2.04 -6.83
C MET A 23 -10.30 -0.73 -6.44
N VAL A 24 -9.05 -0.80 -6.01
CA VAL A 24 -8.26 0.40 -5.68
C VAL A 24 -8.03 1.25 -6.92
N GLN A 25 -7.71 0.64 -8.07
CA GLN A 25 -7.52 1.36 -9.32
C GLN A 25 -8.80 2.12 -9.72
N ALA A 26 -9.95 1.45 -9.73
CA ALA A 26 -11.22 2.08 -10.07
C ALA A 26 -11.60 3.21 -9.10
N TRP A 27 -11.35 3.02 -7.81
CA TRP A 27 -11.56 4.05 -6.79
C TRP A 27 -10.62 5.25 -6.98
N ALA A 28 -9.33 5.00 -7.27
CA ALA A 28 -8.35 6.04 -7.53
C ALA A 28 -8.72 6.86 -8.76
N ASP A 29 -9.10 6.20 -9.86
CA ASP A 29 -9.55 6.85 -11.09
C ASP A 29 -10.79 7.72 -10.85
N PHE A 30 -11.78 7.22 -10.11
CA PHE A 30 -12.98 7.99 -9.75
C PHE A 30 -12.64 9.27 -8.97
N HIS A 31 -11.59 9.24 -8.15
CA HIS A 31 -11.14 10.38 -7.36
C HIS A 31 -10.02 11.21 -8.01
N GLY A 32 -9.66 10.92 -9.27
CA GLY A 32 -8.58 11.65 -9.97
C GLY A 32 -7.19 11.44 -9.34
N LEU A 33 -6.99 10.30 -8.69
CA LEU A 33 -5.72 9.89 -8.09
C LEU A 33 -4.96 9.01 -9.06
N ARG A 34 -3.64 9.10 -9.00
CA ARG A 34 -2.74 8.20 -9.73
C ARG A 34 -2.35 7.07 -8.79
N MET A 35 -2.55 5.84 -9.24
CA MET A 35 -2.11 4.62 -8.56
C MET A 35 -0.79 4.13 -9.18
N GLU A 36 0.15 3.72 -8.33
CA GLU A 36 1.34 2.97 -8.73
C GLU A 36 1.43 1.70 -7.87
N VAL A 37 1.88 0.60 -8.48
CA VAL A 37 2.19 -0.64 -7.79
C VAL A 37 3.71 -0.82 -7.80
N GLU A 38 4.30 -0.95 -6.63
CA GLU A 38 5.72 -1.20 -6.43
C GLU A 38 5.92 -2.64 -5.95
N LEU A 39 6.76 -3.37 -6.67
CA LEU A 39 7.12 -4.74 -6.34
C LEU A 39 8.47 -4.77 -5.64
N ASP A 40 8.65 -5.72 -4.72
CA ASP A 40 9.87 -5.92 -3.94
C ASP A 40 10.35 -4.60 -3.26
N ALA A 41 9.41 -3.82 -2.76
CA ALA A 41 9.71 -2.54 -2.11
C ALA A 41 10.34 -2.79 -0.73
N GLY A 42 11.49 -2.19 -0.48
CA GLY A 42 12.23 -2.38 0.77
C GLY A 42 12.67 -1.06 1.41
N THR A 43 12.64 -1.02 2.73
CA THR A 43 13.38 -0.06 3.56
C THR A 43 14.43 -0.82 4.37
N ASP A 44 15.32 -0.11 5.09
CA ASP A 44 16.36 -0.75 5.91
C ASP A 44 15.82 -1.76 6.95
N ALA A 45 14.53 -1.71 7.30
CA ALA A 45 13.92 -2.55 8.32
C ALA A 45 12.68 -3.36 7.86
N GLU A 46 12.08 -3.03 6.72
CA GLU A 46 10.80 -3.60 6.27
C GLU A 46 10.86 -3.94 4.79
N GLU A 47 10.32 -5.10 4.42
CA GLU A 47 10.22 -5.56 3.03
C GLU A 47 8.76 -5.84 2.67
N TYR A 48 8.37 -5.45 1.47
CA TYR A 48 7.02 -5.55 0.93
C TYR A 48 7.09 -6.25 -0.43
N GLU A 49 6.41 -7.38 -0.59
CA GLU A 49 6.27 -8.03 -1.90
C GLU A 49 5.55 -7.10 -2.88
N GLU A 50 4.49 -6.45 -2.42
CA GLU A 50 3.69 -5.52 -3.21
C GLU A 50 3.21 -4.34 -2.33
N LEU A 51 3.42 -3.12 -2.83
CA LEU A 51 3.01 -1.88 -2.19
C LEU A 51 2.25 -1.02 -3.18
N ILE A 52 1.08 -0.52 -2.78
CA ILE A 52 0.32 0.44 -3.57
C ILE A 52 0.63 1.86 -3.09
N GLY A 53 1.09 2.71 -4.00
CA GLY A 53 1.23 4.15 -3.82
C GLY A 53 0.07 4.91 -4.48
N LEU A 54 -0.58 5.79 -3.74
CA LEU A 54 -1.60 6.70 -4.29
C LEU A 54 -1.10 8.15 -4.27
N TYR A 55 -1.26 8.86 -5.38
CA TYR A 55 -0.76 10.22 -5.57
C TYR A 55 -1.87 11.15 -6.07
N TYR A 56 -1.77 12.44 -5.75
CA TYR A 56 -2.63 13.45 -6.36
C TYR A 56 -2.11 13.87 -7.73
N GLY A 57 -2.90 13.63 -8.79
CA GLY A 57 -2.57 14.07 -10.15
C GLY A 57 -1.13 13.76 -10.56
N THR A 58 -0.37 14.81 -10.91
CA THR A 58 1.04 14.71 -11.32
C THR A 58 2.04 14.90 -10.16
N SER A 59 1.56 14.95 -8.91
CA SER A 59 2.43 15.08 -7.74
C SER A 59 3.37 13.88 -7.61
N GLN A 60 4.62 14.16 -7.24
CA GLN A 60 5.58 13.13 -6.86
C GLN A 60 5.43 12.70 -5.39
N TYR A 61 4.67 13.45 -4.60
CA TYR A 61 4.43 13.10 -3.20
C TYR A 61 3.28 12.10 -3.11
N ARG A 62 3.58 10.94 -2.54
CA ARG A 62 2.56 9.96 -2.15
C ARG A 62 1.58 10.64 -1.22
N ARG A 63 0.33 10.23 -1.25
CA ARG A 63 -0.70 10.58 -0.28
C ARG A 63 -0.91 9.44 0.69
N TRP A 64 -0.98 8.23 0.14
CA TRP A 64 -1.10 6.98 0.89
C TRP A 64 -0.15 5.92 0.36
N MET A 65 0.35 5.10 1.27
CA MET A 65 0.96 3.81 0.99
C MET A 65 0.03 2.74 1.55
N ILE A 66 -0.23 1.69 0.78
CA ILE A 66 -1.13 0.61 1.17
C ILE A 66 -0.41 -0.71 0.93
N TRP A 67 -0.38 -1.57 1.96
CA TRP A 67 0.12 -2.93 1.85
C TRP A 67 -0.84 -3.90 2.53
N ARG A 68 -0.78 -5.15 2.12
CA ARG A 68 -1.47 -6.25 2.80
C ARG A 68 -0.52 -6.85 3.83
N SER A 69 -0.89 -6.87 5.09
CA SER A 69 -0.20 -7.65 6.12
C SER A 69 -0.91 -8.98 6.36
N CYS A 70 -0.37 -9.81 7.26
CA CYS A 70 -1.07 -11.01 7.74
C CYS A 70 -2.37 -10.70 8.50
N ASP A 71 -2.51 -9.49 9.04
CA ASP A 71 -3.63 -9.08 9.88
C ASP A 71 -4.71 -8.30 9.11
N GLY A 72 -4.44 -7.88 7.87
CA GLY A 72 -5.39 -7.14 7.06
C GLY A 72 -4.72 -6.17 6.07
N ILE A 73 -5.46 -5.13 5.69
CA ILE A 73 -4.98 -4.05 4.82
C ILE A 73 -4.51 -2.89 5.70
N VAL A 74 -3.24 -2.52 5.55
CA VAL A 74 -2.67 -1.36 6.24
C VAL A 74 -2.59 -0.18 5.29
N VAL A 75 -3.12 0.96 5.73
CA VAL A 75 -3.00 2.24 5.03
C VAL A 75 -2.16 3.19 5.86
N GLN A 76 -1.01 3.60 5.32
CA GLN A 76 -0.18 4.65 5.89
C GLN A 76 -0.41 5.96 5.11
N PRO A 77 -1.05 6.98 5.70
CA PRO A 77 -1.04 8.32 5.13
C PRO A 77 0.36 8.92 5.23
N MET A 78 0.76 9.81 4.30
CA MET A 78 2.03 10.53 4.47
C MET A 78 2.10 11.31 5.77
N MET A 79 0.97 11.89 6.19
CA MET A 79 0.84 12.60 7.46
C MET A 79 -0.17 11.84 8.31
N GLY A 80 0.32 11.18 9.37
CA GLY A 80 -0.54 10.49 10.33
C GLY A 80 -0.01 9.12 10.73
N ARG A 81 -0.87 8.38 11.42
CA ARG A 81 -0.58 7.01 11.87
C ARG A 81 -1.10 6.00 10.85
N PRO A 82 -0.46 4.81 10.76
CA PRO A 82 -1.00 3.71 9.97
C PRO A 82 -2.35 3.27 10.55
N MET A 83 -3.24 2.85 9.67
CA MET A 83 -4.57 2.33 9.99
C MET A 83 -4.69 0.91 9.45
N LEU A 84 -5.24 0.00 10.24
CA LEU A 84 -5.47 -1.39 9.86
C LEU A 84 -6.96 -1.62 9.60
N PHE A 85 -7.27 -2.30 8.50
CA PHE A 85 -8.62 -2.64 8.07
C PHE A 85 -8.71 -4.12 7.71
N ASP A 86 -9.88 -4.73 7.92
CA ASP A 86 -10.09 -6.15 7.59
C ASP A 86 -10.06 -6.42 6.08
N THR A 87 -10.52 -5.45 5.28
CA THR A 87 -10.62 -5.58 3.81
C THR A 87 -10.30 -4.26 3.13
N MET A 88 -9.94 -4.35 1.85
CA MET A 88 -9.69 -3.16 1.03
C MET A 88 -10.96 -2.31 0.86
N ALA A 89 -12.13 -2.93 0.72
CA ALA A 89 -13.40 -2.21 0.59
C ALA A 89 -13.66 -1.29 1.80
N VAL A 90 -13.48 -1.82 3.02
CA VAL A 90 -13.64 -1.04 4.25
C VAL A 90 -12.60 0.08 4.33
N ALA A 91 -11.36 -0.16 3.91
CA ALA A 91 -10.34 0.88 3.86
C ALA A 91 -10.79 2.03 2.94
N LEU A 92 -11.21 1.73 1.72
CA LEU A 92 -11.62 2.74 0.72
C LEU A 92 -12.86 3.55 1.12
N GLU A 93 -13.78 2.98 1.90
CA GLU A 93 -14.93 3.72 2.46
C GLU A 93 -14.49 4.82 3.44
N VAL A 94 -13.39 4.60 4.16
CA VAL A 94 -12.85 5.55 5.14
C VAL A 94 -11.91 6.56 4.49
N LEU A 95 -11.23 6.17 3.41
CA LEU A 95 -10.38 7.09 2.66
C LEU A 95 -11.25 8.12 1.94
N ILE A 96 -11.13 9.38 2.37
CA ILE A 96 -11.74 10.51 1.67
C ILE A 96 -10.58 11.37 1.12
N PRO A 97 -10.49 11.58 -0.20
CA PRO A 97 -9.59 12.59 -0.73
C PRO A 97 -10.06 13.96 -0.23
N ALA A 98 -9.15 14.75 0.34
CA ALA A 98 -9.44 16.14 0.64
C ALA A 98 -9.81 16.81 -0.69
N ARG A 99 -10.94 17.52 -0.70
CA ARG A 99 -11.22 18.48 -1.77
C ARG A 99 -10.32 19.66 -1.49
N ASP A 100 -9.30 19.84 -2.32
CA ASP A 100 -8.60 21.14 -2.40
C ASP A 100 -9.56 22.20 -2.95
#